data_AF-A0A963RQR4-F1
#
_entry.id   AF-A0A963RQR4-F1
#
_cell.length_a   1.000
_cell.length_b   1.000
_cell.length_c   1.000
_cell.angle_alpha   90.00
_cell.angle_beta   90.00
_cell.angle_gamma   90.00
#
_symmetry.space_group_name_H-M   'P 1'
#
loop_
_entity.id
_entity.type
_entity.pdbx_description
1 polymer ?
#
loop_
_entity_poly.entity_id
_entity_poly.type
_entity_poly.pdbx_seq_one_letter_code
_entity_poly.pdbx_strand_id
1 'polypeptide(L)'
;SLRVAAGEVWHPLVEWTLRRGYYGLENLALIPGTVGAAPVQNIGAYGVELASFVRAVHCVDIASGREHTLAGAACEFGYRDSIFKRSLRDQVIITAVDLQLQRKPALQVNYPALAAALAQQPAAAITPQAVFDAVVGIRRSKLPDPARIPNAGSFFKNPVVAAALAAELAARFPGLPQYPQADGQVKLAAAWLIEYCGWKGRCRGGFGVHPEHALVLVNRGGSSGADLLALAAEVAASVYDNFGIALEIEPRVYGA
;
A
#
# COMPACT_ATOMS: atom_id res chain seq x y z
N SER A 1 -12.33 -11.24 17.93
CA SER A 1 -12.87 -10.98 16.59
C SER A 1 -13.68 -9.70 16.64
N LEU A 2 -13.52 -8.81 15.68
CA LEU A 2 -14.25 -7.56 15.51
C LEU A 2 -14.84 -7.55 14.10
N ARG A 3 -16.16 -7.46 13.97
CA ARG A 3 -16.82 -7.27 12.66
C ARG A 3 -16.97 -5.78 12.41
N VAL A 4 -16.55 -5.32 11.24
CA VAL A 4 -16.62 -3.91 10.86
C VAL A 4 -17.29 -3.77 9.51
N ALA A 5 -18.26 -2.85 9.41
CA ALA A 5 -18.98 -2.59 8.17
C ALA A 5 -18.04 -1.99 7.11
N ALA A 6 -18.30 -2.30 5.84
CA ALA A 6 -17.44 -1.91 4.72
C ALA A 6 -17.31 -0.39 4.54
N GLY A 7 -18.31 0.38 4.95
CA GLY A 7 -18.33 1.84 4.84
C GLY A 7 -17.51 2.57 5.91
N GLU A 8 -17.04 1.89 6.95
CA GLU A 8 -16.23 2.50 7.99
C GLU A 8 -14.90 3.01 7.43
N VAL A 9 -14.47 4.20 7.87
CA VAL A 9 -13.20 4.79 7.44
C VAL A 9 -12.05 4.07 8.15
N TRP A 10 -11.03 3.68 7.38
CA TRP A 10 -9.96 2.82 7.88
C TRP A 10 -9.16 3.45 9.03
N HIS A 11 -8.66 4.69 8.86
CA HIS A 11 -7.79 5.29 9.88
C HIS A 11 -8.48 5.51 11.23
N PRO A 12 -9.73 6.05 11.31
CA PRO A 12 -10.48 6.12 12.55
C PRO A 12 -10.74 4.76 13.20
N LEU A 13 -10.93 3.68 12.43
CA LEU A 13 -10.98 2.33 12.97
C LEU A 13 -9.67 1.96 13.67
N VAL A 14 -8.51 2.20 13.04
CA VAL A 14 -7.19 1.92 13.64
C VAL A 14 -7.07 2.64 14.99
N GLU A 15 -7.36 3.94 15.03
CA GLU A 15 -7.35 4.71 16.28
C GLU A 15 -8.30 4.13 17.35
N TRP A 16 -9.52 3.76 16.94
CA TRP A 16 -10.51 3.19 17.83
C TRP A 16 -10.04 1.86 18.42
N THR A 17 -9.45 0.98 17.61
CA THR A 17 -8.93 -0.32 18.07
C THR A 17 -7.80 -0.14 19.07
N LEU A 18 -6.87 0.77 18.80
CA LEU A 18 -5.75 1.10 19.67
C LEU A 18 -6.23 1.63 21.03
N ARG A 19 -7.17 2.58 21.07
CA ARG A 19 -7.78 3.09 22.31
C ARG A 19 -8.50 2.02 23.13
N ARG A 20 -9.01 0.97 22.49
CA ARG A 20 -9.71 -0.15 23.13
C ARG A 20 -8.78 -1.28 23.58
N GLY A 21 -7.47 -1.15 23.37
CA GLY A 21 -6.50 -2.21 23.67
C GLY A 21 -6.60 -3.42 22.73
N TYR A 22 -6.97 -3.16 21.47
CA TYR A 22 -6.92 -4.13 20.38
C TYR A 22 -5.76 -3.77 19.45
N TYR A 23 -4.75 -4.64 19.38
CA TYR A 23 -3.48 -4.38 18.71
C TYR A 23 -3.33 -5.18 17.42
N GLY A 24 -2.44 -4.69 16.54
CA GLY A 24 -2.05 -5.29 15.26
C GLY A 24 -2.18 -4.32 14.08
N LEU A 25 -3.00 -3.27 14.19
CA LEU A 25 -3.29 -2.37 13.07
C LEU A 25 -2.42 -1.09 13.06
N GLU A 26 -1.59 -0.87 14.07
CA GLU A 26 -0.77 0.35 14.24
C GLU A 26 0.12 0.66 13.03
N ASN A 27 0.71 -0.36 12.38
CA ASN A 27 1.51 -0.21 11.15
C ASN A 27 0.68 0.25 9.94
N LEU A 28 -0.63 0.05 9.98
CA LEU A 28 -1.58 0.39 8.90
C LEU A 28 -2.26 1.74 9.13
N ALA A 29 -1.77 2.54 10.09
CA ALA A 29 -2.32 3.86 10.38
C ALA A 29 -2.17 4.83 9.19
N LEU A 30 -3.10 5.80 9.10
CA LEU A 30 -3.17 6.84 8.08
C LEU A 30 -3.20 6.31 6.62
N ILE A 31 -3.66 5.08 6.43
CA ILE A 31 -4.08 4.59 5.11
C ILE A 31 -5.48 5.16 4.82
N PRO A 32 -5.68 5.87 3.70
CA PRO A 32 -6.99 6.40 3.34
C PRO A 32 -7.94 5.30 2.84
N GLY A 33 -9.22 5.63 2.74
CA GLY A 33 -10.25 4.72 2.23
C GLY A 33 -11.01 4.01 3.34
N THR A 34 -11.74 2.97 2.94
CA THR A 34 -12.70 2.28 3.80
C THR A 34 -12.25 0.86 4.14
N VAL A 35 -12.87 0.30 5.17
CA VAL A 35 -12.67 -1.09 5.57
C VAL A 35 -13.04 -2.05 4.44
N GLY A 36 -14.08 -1.77 3.66
CA GLY A 36 -14.48 -2.62 2.54
C GLY A 36 -13.47 -2.64 1.39
N ALA A 37 -12.76 -1.53 1.17
CA ALA A 37 -11.71 -1.46 0.15
C ALA A 37 -10.40 -2.12 0.61
N ALA A 38 -10.18 -2.25 1.91
CA ALA A 38 -8.92 -2.71 2.49
C ALA A 38 -8.52 -4.16 2.06
N PRO A 39 -9.43 -5.15 2.03
CA PRO A 39 -9.15 -6.50 1.51
C PRO A 39 -8.83 -6.53 0.02
N VAL A 40 -9.42 -5.63 -0.78
CA VAL A 40 -9.35 -5.69 -2.24
C VAL A 40 -7.92 -5.72 -2.74
N GLN A 41 -7.04 -4.92 -2.13
CA GLN A 41 -5.62 -4.88 -2.46
C GLN A 41 -4.73 -5.35 -1.32
N ASN A 42 -5.28 -6.03 -0.31
CA ASN A 42 -4.52 -6.41 0.89
C ASN A 42 -3.64 -5.26 1.39
N ILE A 43 -4.27 -4.16 1.87
CA ILE A 43 -3.52 -2.95 2.24
C ILE A 43 -2.35 -3.30 3.16
N GLY A 44 -1.22 -2.63 2.96
CA GLY A 44 -0.02 -2.93 3.72
C GLY A 44 0.93 -1.76 3.80
N ALA A 45 1.53 -1.59 4.96
CA ALA A 45 2.53 -0.57 5.20
C ALA A 45 3.45 -1.01 6.34
N TYR A 46 4.69 -0.53 6.30
CA TYR A 46 5.68 -0.75 7.37
C TYR A 46 5.84 -2.20 7.81
N GLY A 47 5.91 -3.13 6.84
CA GLY A 47 6.15 -4.55 7.08
C GLY A 47 4.91 -5.36 7.51
N VAL A 48 3.72 -4.74 7.53
CA VAL A 48 2.47 -5.39 7.90
C VAL A 48 1.48 -5.31 6.75
N GLU A 49 0.72 -6.37 6.55
CA GLU A 49 -0.38 -6.47 5.58
C GLU A 49 -1.66 -6.91 6.28
N LEU A 50 -2.80 -6.42 5.77
CA LEU A 50 -4.14 -6.66 6.32
C LEU A 50 -4.45 -8.15 6.47
N ALA A 51 -4.01 -8.97 5.51
CA ALA A 51 -4.25 -10.42 5.48
C ALA A 51 -3.94 -11.12 6.81
N SER A 52 -2.93 -10.63 7.55
CA SER A 52 -2.52 -11.16 8.86
C SER A 52 -3.63 -11.09 9.92
N PHE A 53 -4.64 -10.25 9.71
CA PHE A 53 -5.72 -9.98 10.65
C PHE A 53 -7.10 -10.34 10.10
N VAL A 54 -7.24 -10.70 8.82
CA VAL A 54 -8.55 -11.01 8.24
C VAL A 54 -8.95 -12.44 8.58
N ARG A 55 -10.04 -12.56 9.32
CA ARG A 55 -10.69 -13.84 9.58
C ARG A 55 -11.68 -14.20 8.48
N ALA A 56 -12.50 -13.23 8.06
CA ALA A 56 -13.49 -13.41 7.01
C ALA A 56 -13.86 -12.08 6.33
N VAL A 57 -14.32 -12.16 5.09
CA VAL A 57 -14.87 -11.04 4.31
C VAL A 57 -16.29 -11.40 3.89
N HIS A 58 -17.23 -10.52 4.18
CA HIS A 58 -18.65 -10.67 3.87
C HIS A 58 -18.95 -9.91 2.59
N CYS A 59 -19.65 -10.57 1.68
CA CYS A 59 -19.89 -10.07 0.34
C CYS A 59 -21.34 -10.32 -0.09
N VAL A 60 -21.81 -9.51 -1.04
CA VAL A 60 -23.01 -9.76 -1.83
C VAL A 60 -22.58 -9.97 -3.27
N ASP A 61 -22.99 -11.09 -3.87
CA ASP A 61 -22.85 -11.32 -5.31
C ASP A 61 -23.77 -10.37 -6.09
N ILE A 62 -23.22 -9.64 -7.05
CA ILE A 62 -23.95 -8.58 -7.76
C ILE A 62 -25.05 -9.17 -8.66
N ALA A 63 -24.79 -10.30 -9.31
CA ALA A 63 -25.71 -10.86 -10.29
C ALA A 63 -26.95 -11.48 -9.63
N SER A 64 -26.76 -12.19 -8.52
CA SER A 64 -27.81 -12.95 -7.82
C SER A 64 -28.37 -12.25 -6.59
N GLY A 65 -27.69 -11.22 -6.07
CA GLY A 65 -28.02 -10.57 -4.80
C GLY A 65 -27.79 -11.45 -3.57
N ARG A 66 -27.08 -12.58 -3.71
CA ARG A 66 -26.86 -13.52 -2.60
C ARG A 66 -25.67 -13.13 -1.74
N GLU A 67 -25.87 -13.18 -0.43
CA GLU A 67 -24.80 -13.04 0.54
C GLU A 67 -23.90 -14.28 0.58
N HIS A 68 -22.59 -14.06 0.68
CA HIS A 68 -21.63 -15.10 0.95
C HIS A 68 -20.47 -14.57 1.80
N THR A 69 -19.83 -15.47 2.53
CA THR A 69 -18.69 -15.16 3.39
C THR A 69 -17.48 -15.94 2.92
N LEU A 70 -16.38 -15.24 2.64
CA LEU A 70 -15.09 -15.84 2.35
C LEU A 70 -14.27 -15.87 3.63
N ALA A 71 -13.72 -17.04 3.98
CA ALA A 71 -12.68 -17.10 5.00
C ALA A 71 -11.42 -16.34 4.52
N GLY A 72 -10.57 -15.88 5.44
CA GLY A 72 -9.35 -15.14 5.10
C GLY A 72 -8.45 -15.89 4.09
N ALA A 73 -8.32 -17.21 4.22
CA ALA A 73 -7.57 -18.03 3.27
C ALA A 73 -8.20 -18.08 1.86
N ALA A 74 -9.53 -18.04 1.77
CA ALA A 74 -10.26 -18.04 0.50
C ALA A 74 -10.24 -16.66 -0.20
N CYS A 75 -9.74 -15.62 0.47
CA CYS A 75 -9.55 -14.31 -0.15
C CYS A 75 -8.30 -14.27 -1.05
N GLU A 76 -7.44 -15.31 -0.98
CA GLU A 76 -6.22 -15.46 -1.80
C GLU A 76 -5.37 -14.18 -1.82
N PHE A 77 -5.10 -13.63 -0.63
CA PHE A 77 -4.33 -12.40 -0.49
C PHE A 77 -2.90 -12.59 -0.99
N GLY A 78 -2.42 -11.57 -1.71
CA GLY A 78 -1.03 -11.43 -2.14
C GLY A 78 -0.53 -10.00 -1.97
N TYR A 79 0.69 -9.73 -2.41
CA TYR A 79 1.25 -8.38 -2.37
C TYR A 79 0.44 -7.45 -3.29
N ARG A 80 -0.30 -6.50 -2.70
CA ARG A 80 -1.21 -5.58 -3.41
C ARG A 80 -2.28 -6.27 -4.25
N ASP A 81 -2.66 -7.49 -3.85
CA ASP A 81 -3.57 -8.35 -4.61
C ASP A 81 -4.50 -9.18 -3.72
N SER A 82 -5.62 -9.61 -4.30
CA SER A 82 -6.57 -10.56 -3.72
C SER A 82 -7.47 -11.13 -4.80
N ILE A 83 -8.28 -12.13 -4.45
CA ILE A 83 -9.34 -12.65 -5.32
C ILE A 83 -10.29 -11.55 -5.83
N PHE A 84 -10.51 -10.48 -5.04
CA PHE A 84 -11.39 -9.35 -5.39
C PHE A 84 -10.83 -8.44 -6.49
N LYS A 85 -9.52 -8.50 -6.77
CA LYS A 85 -8.88 -7.86 -7.94
C LYS A 85 -8.78 -8.79 -9.15
N ARG A 86 -8.98 -10.09 -8.94
CA ARG A 86 -8.89 -11.14 -9.96
C ARG A 86 -10.27 -11.71 -10.28
N SER A 87 -10.54 -12.95 -9.88
CA SER A 87 -11.73 -13.70 -10.29
C SER A 87 -13.03 -13.17 -9.71
N LEU A 88 -13.02 -12.36 -8.65
CA LEU A 88 -14.22 -11.69 -8.10
C LEU A 88 -14.26 -10.19 -8.42
N ARG A 89 -13.39 -9.72 -9.32
CA ARG A 89 -13.44 -8.34 -9.79
C ARG A 89 -14.81 -8.05 -10.39
N ASP A 90 -15.41 -6.94 -9.97
CA ASP A 90 -16.67 -6.39 -10.45
C ASP A 90 -17.86 -7.37 -10.39
N GLN A 91 -17.74 -8.42 -9.56
CA GLN A 91 -18.77 -9.45 -9.35
C GLN A 91 -19.37 -9.42 -7.95
N VAL A 92 -18.67 -8.84 -6.97
CA VAL A 92 -19.09 -8.83 -5.57
C VAL A 92 -18.95 -7.46 -4.93
N ILE A 93 -19.81 -7.17 -3.95
CA ILE A 93 -19.75 -6.00 -3.08
C ILE A 93 -19.36 -6.47 -1.68
N ILE A 94 -18.22 -6.00 -1.16
CA ILE A 94 -17.82 -6.26 0.23
C ILE A 94 -18.71 -5.43 1.16
N THR A 95 -19.37 -6.08 2.11
CA THR A 95 -20.29 -5.46 3.07
C THR A 95 -19.73 -5.37 4.49
N ALA A 96 -18.84 -6.30 4.89
CA ALA A 96 -18.15 -6.26 6.18
C ALA A 96 -16.85 -7.08 6.17
N VAL A 97 -15.97 -6.80 7.13
CA VAL A 97 -14.73 -7.55 7.35
C VAL A 97 -14.64 -7.97 8.82
N ASP A 98 -14.33 -9.24 9.06
CA ASP A 98 -14.05 -9.78 10.39
C ASP A 98 -12.54 -9.74 10.64
N LEU A 99 -12.13 -8.95 11.62
CA LEU A 99 -10.74 -8.77 12.04
C LEU A 99 -10.43 -9.55 13.32
N GLN A 100 -9.33 -10.31 13.30
CA GLN A 100 -8.77 -11.02 14.43
C GLN A 100 -7.59 -10.24 15.02
N LEU A 101 -7.90 -9.35 15.97
CA LEU A 101 -6.93 -8.48 16.64
C LEU A 101 -6.40 -9.09 17.94
N GLN A 102 -5.27 -8.59 18.41
CA GLN A 102 -4.58 -9.09 19.60
C GLN A 102 -4.93 -8.28 20.85
N ARG A 103 -4.98 -8.95 22.00
CA ARG A 103 -5.13 -8.30 23.34
C ARG A 103 -3.79 -8.01 24.01
N LYS A 104 -2.72 -8.65 23.55
CA LYS A 104 -1.34 -8.42 23.97
C LYS A 104 -0.58 -7.82 22.78
N PRO A 105 0.25 -6.79 22.96
CA PRO A 105 1.04 -6.21 21.88
C PRO A 105 2.01 -7.23 21.26
N ALA A 106 2.09 -7.25 19.93
CA ALA A 106 3.13 -7.95 19.16
C ALA A 106 3.66 -7.01 18.08
N LEU A 107 4.64 -6.18 18.46
CA LEU A 107 5.05 -5.02 17.67
C LEU A 107 5.87 -5.43 16.44
N GLN A 108 5.58 -4.79 15.31
CA GLN A 108 6.31 -4.96 14.06
C GLN A 108 7.12 -3.70 13.75
N VAL A 109 8.37 -3.67 14.20
CA VAL A 109 9.23 -2.47 14.13
C VAL A 109 10.40 -2.60 13.14
N ASN A 110 10.52 -3.74 12.46
CA ASN A 110 11.69 -4.06 11.64
C ASN A 110 11.73 -3.32 10.29
N TYR A 111 10.66 -2.62 9.90
CA TYR A 111 10.68 -1.85 8.66
C TYR A 111 11.69 -0.69 8.77
N PRO A 112 12.66 -0.51 7.85
CA PRO A 112 13.81 0.35 8.08
C PRO A 112 13.49 1.79 8.50
N ALA A 113 12.51 2.43 7.85
CA ALA A 113 12.11 3.80 8.21
C ALA A 113 11.45 3.88 9.59
N LEU A 114 10.71 2.84 9.99
CA LEU A 114 10.06 2.76 11.30
C LEU A 114 11.09 2.45 12.40
N ALA A 115 11.99 1.49 12.15
CA ALA A 115 13.11 1.18 13.03
C ALA A 115 13.96 2.42 13.31
N ALA A 116 14.31 3.18 12.26
CA ALA A 116 15.08 4.41 12.40
C ALA A 116 14.35 5.48 13.24
N ALA A 117 13.03 5.64 13.05
CA ALA A 117 12.24 6.60 13.82
C ALA A 117 12.11 6.22 15.31
N LEU A 118 12.22 4.94 15.64
CA LEU A 118 12.10 4.42 17.01
C LEU A 118 13.46 4.18 17.68
N ALA A 119 14.58 4.22 16.95
CA ALA A 119 15.90 3.78 17.42
C ALA A 119 16.41 4.53 18.66
N GLN A 120 16.00 5.78 18.86
CA GLN A 120 16.42 6.61 20.00
C GLN A 120 15.49 6.50 21.21
N GLN A 121 14.41 5.71 21.12
CA GLN A 121 13.49 5.52 22.22
C GLN A 121 13.94 4.36 23.11
N PRO A 122 13.83 4.47 24.44
CA PRO A 122 14.02 3.34 25.34
C PRO A 122 13.06 2.20 24.98
N ALA A 123 13.50 0.93 25.09
CA ALA A 123 12.67 -0.22 24.73
C ALA A 123 11.30 -0.23 25.45
N ALA A 124 11.25 0.21 26.71
CA ALA A 124 10.00 0.32 27.48
C ALA A 124 9.02 1.38 26.95
N ALA A 125 9.49 2.34 26.15
CA ALA A 125 8.66 3.37 25.52
C ALA A 125 8.10 2.94 24.15
N ILE A 126 8.64 1.87 23.55
CA ILE A 126 8.16 1.34 22.27
C ILE A 126 6.86 0.56 22.52
N THR A 127 5.76 1.31 22.55
CA THR A 127 4.39 0.80 22.73
C THR A 127 3.64 0.77 21.39
N PRO A 128 2.47 0.10 21.29
CA PRO A 128 1.60 0.23 20.11
C PRO A 128 1.28 1.68 19.73
N GLN A 129 1.12 2.56 20.73
CA GLN A 129 0.91 3.99 20.50
C GLN A 129 2.15 4.65 19.87
N ALA A 130 3.35 4.35 20.37
CA ALA A 130 4.58 4.86 19.79
C ALA A 130 4.78 4.41 18.33
N VAL A 131 4.42 3.16 18.00
CA VAL A 131 4.45 2.66 16.62
C VAL A 131 3.43 3.41 15.75
N PHE A 132 2.20 3.56 16.22
CA PHE A 132 1.16 4.33 15.52
C PHE A 132 1.62 5.77 15.25
N ASP A 133 2.14 6.47 16.26
CA ASP A 133 2.58 7.86 16.16
C ASP A 133 3.75 8.01 15.18
N ALA A 134 4.73 7.09 15.26
CA ALA A 134 5.86 7.06 14.33
C ALA A 134 5.38 6.82 12.89
N VAL A 135 4.47 5.88 12.66
CA VAL A 135 3.88 5.60 11.35
C VAL A 135 3.15 6.82 10.80
N VAL A 136 2.29 7.45 11.60
CA VAL A 136 1.57 8.67 11.22
C VAL A 136 2.55 9.80 10.87
N GLY A 137 3.57 10.01 11.71
CA GLY A 137 4.61 11.01 11.48
C GLY A 137 5.38 10.80 10.18
N ILE A 138 5.86 9.58 9.93
CA ILE A 138 6.58 9.25 8.68
C ILE A 138 5.67 9.40 7.47
N ARG A 139 4.39 9.00 7.56
CA ARG A 139 3.46 9.14 6.43
C ARG A 139 3.17 10.60 6.11
N ARG A 140 2.93 11.44 7.12
CA ARG A 140 2.69 12.88 6.93
C ARG A 140 3.88 13.63 6.32
N SER A 141 5.11 13.17 6.60
CA SER A 141 6.31 13.80 6.02
C SER A 141 6.62 13.35 4.59
N LYS A 142 6.05 12.23 4.13
CA LYS A 142 6.38 11.63 2.83
C LYS A 142 5.24 11.63 1.83
N LEU A 143 4.00 11.57 2.29
CA LEU A 143 2.83 11.41 1.43
C LEU A 143 2.04 12.72 1.40
N PRO A 144 1.77 13.27 0.21
CA PRO A 144 0.93 14.43 0.09
C PRO A 144 -0.50 14.10 0.51
N ASP A 145 -1.10 14.98 1.29
CA ASP A 145 -2.51 14.91 1.66
C ASP A 145 -3.38 15.03 0.41
N PRO A 146 -4.16 13.99 0.03
CA PRO A 146 -5.02 14.03 -1.16
C PRO A 146 -6.06 15.16 -1.14
N ALA A 147 -6.47 15.64 0.04
CA ALA A 147 -7.38 16.77 0.16
C ALA A 147 -6.75 18.11 -0.23
N ARG A 148 -5.41 18.19 -0.18
CA ARG A 148 -4.64 19.40 -0.51
C ARG A 148 -3.96 19.30 -1.88
N ILE A 149 -3.41 18.12 -2.18
CA ILE A 149 -2.70 17.81 -3.42
C ILE A 149 -3.31 16.50 -3.94
N PRO A 150 -4.30 16.56 -4.84
CA PRO A 150 -5.04 15.36 -5.25
C PRO A 150 -4.13 14.29 -5.84
N ASN A 151 -4.22 13.08 -5.28
CA ASN A 151 -3.41 11.92 -5.66
C ASN A 151 -4.11 10.62 -5.23
N ALA A 152 -3.67 9.49 -5.81
CA ALA A 152 -4.15 8.15 -5.45
C ALA A 152 -3.15 7.35 -4.60
N GLY A 153 -2.27 8.05 -3.86
CA GLY A 153 -1.16 7.45 -3.15
C GLY A 153 -0.06 6.98 -4.08
N SER A 154 0.55 5.84 -3.74
CA SER A 154 1.55 5.20 -4.60
C SER A 154 0.90 4.72 -5.89
N PHE A 155 1.36 5.23 -7.03
CA PHE A 155 0.75 4.95 -8.32
C PHE A 155 1.22 3.63 -8.94
N PHE A 156 2.41 3.17 -8.58
CA PHE A 156 2.98 1.89 -9.04
C PHE A 156 3.22 0.94 -7.88
N LYS A 157 3.07 -0.36 -8.11
CA LYS A 157 3.55 -1.39 -7.17
C LYS A 157 5.08 -1.41 -7.15
N ASN A 158 5.64 -1.86 -6.03
CA ASN A 158 7.06 -2.22 -6.01
C ASN A 158 7.26 -3.53 -6.81
N PRO A 159 8.15 -3.55 -7.82
CA PRO A 159 8.39 -4.75 -8.60
C PRO A 159 9.06 -5.82 -7.75
N VAL A 160 8.64 -7.07 -7.94
CA VAL A 160 9.24 -8.26 -7.34
C VAL A 160 9.94 -9.03 -8.45
N VAL A 161 11.21 -9.32 -8.27
CA VAL A 161 12.07 -9.94 -9.29
C VAL A 161 12.86 -11.12 -8.74
N ALA A 162 13.39 -11.95 -9.63
CA ALA A 162 14.31 -13.02 -9.27
C ALA A 162 15.58 -12.46 -8.59
N ALA A 163 16.11 -13.19 -7.61
CA ALA A 163 17.31 -12.78 -6.87
C ALA A 163 18.52 -12.49 -7.77
N ALA A 164 18.67 -13.25 -8.86
CA ALA A 164 19.76 -13.04 -9.83
C ALA A 164 19.68 -11.66 -10.49
N LEU A 165 18.49 -11.24 -10.93
CA LEU A 165 18.29 -9.92 -11.54
C LEU A 165 18.49 -8.81 -10.49
N ALA A 166 18.00 -9.00 -9.27
CA ALA A 166 18.23 -8.03 -8.19
C ALA A 166 19.72 -7.84 -7.90
N ALA A 167 20.50 -8.92 -7.87
CA ALA A 167 21.95 -8.86 -7.66
C ALA A 167 22.68 -8.13 -8.81
N GLU A 168 22.30 -8.42 -10.07
CA GLU A 168 22.84 -7.72 -11.24
C GLU A 168 22.57 -6.21 -11.17
N LEU A 169 21.31 -5.83 -10.90
CA LEU A 169 20.92 -4.44 -10.77
C LEU A 169 21.64 -3.76 -9.61
N ALA A 170 21.82 -4.42 -8.47
CA ALA A 170 22.53 -3.87 -7.33
C ALA A 170 24.00 -3.56 -7.62
N ALA A 171 24.66 -4.40 -8.42
CA ALA A 171 26.04 -4.19 -8.84
C ALA A 171 26.16 -2.98 -9.80
N ARG A 172 25.19 -2.83 -10.71
CA ARG A 172 25.13 -1.72 -11.68
C ARG A 172 24.68 -0.40 -11.06
N PHE A 173 23.83 -0.47 -10.04
CA PHE A 173 23.17 0.66 -9.40
C PHE A 173 23.38 0.65 -7.88
N PRO A 174 24.55 1.11 -7.40
CA PRO A 174 24.84 1.17 -5.97
C PRO A 174 23.79 1.98 -5.23
N GLY A 175 23.25 1.40 -4.14
CA GLY A 175 22.22 2.03 -3.31
C GLY A 175 20.78 1.66 -3.69
N LEU A 176 20.55 0.80 -4.70
CA LEU A 176 19.23 0.24 -5.00
C LEU A 176 18.67 -0.52 -3.78
N PRO A 177 17.55 -0.06 -3.18
CA PRO A 177 16.97 -0.74 -2.03
C PRO A 177 16.38 -2.10 -2.42
N GLN A 178 16.73 -3.12 -1.64
CA GLN A 178 16.28 -4.50 -1.83
C GLN A 178 15.60 -5.01 -0.56
N TYR A 179 14.47 -5.67 -0.76
CA TYR A 179 13.71 -6.30 0.31
C TYR A 179 13.53 -7.78 -0.05
N PRO A 180 14.34 -8.69 0.52
CA PRO A 180 14.18 -10.13 0.31
C PRO A 180 12.78 -10.60 0.71
N GLN A 181 12.17 -11.46 -0.09
CA GLN A 181 10.88 -12.10 0.17
C GLN A 181 11.11 -13.57 0.56
N ALA A 182 10.12 -14.18 1.21
CA ALA A 182 10.25 -15.54 1.75
C ALA A 182 10.38 -16.64 0.68
N ASP A 183 9.90 -16.37 -0.54
CA ASP A 183 9.99 -17.26 -1.71
C ASP A 183 11.33 -17.14 -2.47
N GLY A 184 12.29 -16.38 -1.91
CA GLY A 184 13.59 -16.14 -2.53
C GLY A 184 13.60 -15.05 -3.59
N GLN A 185 12.45 -14.45 -3.92
CA GLN A 185 12.42 -13.26 -4.77
C GLN A 185 12.84 -12.01 -3.99
N VAL A 186 13.12 -10.93 -4.71
CA VAL A 186 13.52 -9.66 -4.13
C VAL A 186 12.58 -8.56 -4.62
N LYS A 187 11.99 -7.85 -3.67
CA LYS A 187 11.19 -6.66 -3.96
C LYS A 187 12.10 -5.44 -4.03
N LEU A 188 11.99 -4.67 -5.10
CA LEU A 188 12.76 -3.44 -5.32
C LEU A 188 11.91 -2.20 -5.04
N ALA A 189 12.54 -1.09 -4.63
CA ALA A 189 11.81 0.16 -4.40
C ALA A 189 11.50 0.90 -5.72
N ALA A 190 10.25 0.90 -6.17
CA ALA A 190 9.82 1.63 -7.37
C ALA A 190 10.12 3.14 -7.27
N ALA A 191 10.05 3.72 -6.06
CA ALA A 191 10.39 5.12 -5.80
C ALA A 191 11.80 5.44 -6.26
N TRP A 192 12.71 4.56 -5.87
CA TRP A 192 14.12 4.72 -6.15
C TRP A 192 14.38 4.61 -7.65
N LEU A 193 13.75 3.63 -8.33
CA LEU A 193 13.85 3.48 -9.79
C LEU A 193 13.35 4.72 -10.53
N ILE A 194 12.17 5.24 -10.15
CA ILE A 194 11.57 6.44 -10.77
C ILE A 194 12.41 7.69 -10.48
N GLU A 195 12.91 7.82 -9.25
CA GLU A 195 13.79 8.93 -8.84
C GLU A 195 15.13 8.89 -9.58
N TYR A 196 15.72 7.71 -9.76
CA TYR A 196 16.95 7.53 -10.53
C TYR A 196 16.78 7.96 -11.99
N CYS A 197 15.63 7.66 -12.60
CA CYS A 197 15.25 8.15 -13.93
C CYS A 197 14.95 9.67 -13.97
N GLY A 198 15.08 10.37 -12.84
CA GLY A 198 14.96 11.82 -12.74
C GLY A 198 13.53 12.35 -12.74
N TRP A 199 12.52 11.49 -12.55
CA TRP A 199 11.11 11.88 -12.67
C TRP A 199 10.57 12.67 -11.47
N LYS A 200 11.19 12.56 -10.29
CA LYS A 200 10.76 13.25 -9.07
C LYS A 200 10.65 14.77 -9.29
N GLY A 201 9.45 15.32 -9.07
CA GLY A 201 9.16 16.74 -9.32
C GLY A 201 8.86 17.13 -10.77
N ARG A 202 9.04 16.23 -11.76
CA ARG A 202 8.71 16.51 -13.16
C ARG A 202 7.20 16.59 -13.37
N CYS A 203 6.80 17.43 -14.32
CA CYS A 203 5.40 17.68 -14.64
C CYS A 203 5.16 17.58 -16.15
N ARG A 204 3.96 17.15 -16.53
CA ARG A 204 3.47 17.09 -17.90
C ARG A 204 2.01 17.52 -17.91
N GLY A 205 1.74 18.68 -18.52
CA GLY A 205 0.41 19.30 -18.43
C GLY A 205 -0.02 19.53 -16.98
N GLY A 206 -1.25 19.12 -16.66
CA GLY A 206 -1.82 19.20 -15.31
C GLY A 206 -1.42 18.07 -14.36
N PHE A 207 -0.57 17.12 -14.75
CA PHE A 207 -0.07 16.08 -13.86
C PHE A 207 1.43 16.20 -13.60
N GLY A 208 1.90 15.57 -12.53
CA GLY A 208 3.33 15.45 -12.26
C GLY A 208 3.65 14.40 -11.21
N VAL A 209 4.94 14.18 -11.00
CA VAL A 209 5.44 13.33 -9.92
C VAL A 209 5.73 14.21 -8.71
N HIS A 210 5.30 13.77 -7.51
CA HIS A 210 5.47 14.55 -6.29
C HIS A 210 6.97 14.82 -6.01
N PRO A 211 7.36 16.06 -5.64
CA PRO A 211 8.76 16.42 -5.43
C PRO A 211 9.42 15.70 -4.24
N GLU A 212 8.65 15.23 -3.27
CA GLU A 212 9.19 14.53 -2.09
C GLU A 212 9.02 13.01 -2.18
N HIS A 213 8.22 12.50 -3.13
CA HIS A 213 7.93 11.06 -3.21
C HIS A 213 7.61 10.57 -4.63
N ALA A 214 8.58 9.89 -5.25
CA ALA A 214 8.54 9.53 -6.66
C ALA A 214 7.45 8.53 -7.08
N LEU A 215 6.86 7.74 -6.16
CA LEU A 215 5.70 6.90 -6.51
C LEU A 215 4.39 7.70 -6.66
N VAL A 216 4.30 8.93 -6.15
CA VAL A 216 3.03 9.63 -6.08
C VAL A 216 2.87 10.52 -7.29
N LEU A 217 1.90 10.21 -8.15
CA LEU A 217 1.44 11.10 -9.20
C LEU A 217 0.39 12.06 -8.65
N VAL A 218 0.54 13.34 -8.95
CA VAL A 218 -0.31 14.43 -8.43
C VAL A 218 -1.03 15.15 -9.54
N ASN A 219 -2.27 15.53 -9.28
CA ASN A 219 -3.09 16.36 -10.15
C ASN A 219 -2.99 17.83 -9.73
N ARG A 220 -2.65 18.70 -10.69
CA ARG A 220 -2.53 20.16 -10.56
C ARG A 220 -3.70 20.91 -11.22
N GLY A 221 -4.65 20.19 -11.81
CA GLY A 221 -5.83 20.73 -12.47
C GLY A 221 -5.70 20.80 -14.00
N GLY A 222 -6.83 20.85 -14.70
CA GLY A 222 -6.90 21.10 -16.15
C GLY A 222 -6.45 19.93 -17.04
N SER A 223 -6.50 18.68 -16.57
CA SER A 223 -6.11 17.50 -17.36
C SER A 223 -7.02 16.29 -17.10
N SER A 224 -7.05 15.37 -18.06
CA SER A 224 -7.93 14.20 -18.10
C SER A 224 -7.29 12.93 -17.53
N GLY A 225 -8.08 11.88 -17.29
CA GLY A 225 -7.54 10.58 -16.90
C GLY A 225 -6.56 10.00 -17.93
N ALA A 226 -6.77 10.26 -19.23
CA ALA A 226 -5.87 9.84 -20.29
C ALA A 226 -4.49 10.51 -20.19
N ASP A 227 -4.45 11.79 -19.82
CA ASP A 227 -3.18 12.52 -19.62
C ASP A 227 -2.38 11.96 -18.44
N LEU A 228 -3.07 11.55 -17.37
CA LEU A 228 -2.44 10.86 -16.24
C LEU A 228 -1.85 9.51 -16.67
N LEU A 229 -2.59 8.72 -17.45
CA LEU A 229 -2.12 7.42 -17.93
C LEU A 229 -0.96 7.57 -18.92
N ALA A 230 -0.94 8.60 -19.76
CA ALA A 230 0.18 8.91 -20.62
C ALA A 230 1.46 9.24 -19.82
N LEU A 231 1.35 10.09 -18.79
CA LEU A 231 2.46 10.35 -17.86
C LEU A 231 2.94 9.06 -17.18
N ALA A 232 2.01 8.22 -16.71
CA ALA A 232 2.36 6.95 -16.08
C ALA A 232 3.09 6.00 -17.05
N ALA A 233 2.66 5.94 -18.30
CA ALA A 233 3.30 5.13 -19.34
C ALA A 233 4.73 5.61 -19.63
N GLU A 234 4.98 6.91 -19.66
CA GLU A 234 6.33 7.46 -19.84
C GLU A 234 7.27 7.16 -18.67
N VAL A 235 6.76 7.26 -17.44
CA VAL A 235 7.51 6.88 -16.24
C VAL A 235 7.87 5.39 -16.30
N ALA A 236 6.89 4.54 -16.62
CA ALA A 236 7.10 3.10 -16.72
C ALA A 236 8.07 2.72 -17.83
N ALA A 237 7.95 3.33 -19.01
CA ALA A 237 8.87 3.12 -20.14
C ALA A 237 10.30 3.53 -19.76
N SER A 238 10.46 4.69 -19.13
CA SER A 238 11.77 5.16 -18.67
C SER A 238 12.41 4.21 -17.66
N VAL A 239 11.65 3.64 -16.73
CA VAL A 239 12.16 2.61 -15.80
C VAL A 239 12.50 1.32 -16.53
N TYR A 240 11.67 0.91 -17.50
CA TYR A 240 11.96 -0.28 -18.32
C TYR A 240 13.25 -0.11 -19.13
N ASP A 241 13.45 1.02 -19.80
CA ASP A 241 14.63 1.27 -20.63
C ASP A 241 15.94 1.29 -19.81
N ASN A 242 15.89 1.75 -18.56
CA ASN A 242 17.07 1.86 -17.69
C ASN A 242 17.38 0.55 -16.95
N PHE A 243 16.35 -0.19 -16.54
CA PHE A 243 16.48 -1.32 -15.61
C PHE A 243 15.98 -2.66 -16.15
N GLY A 244 15.26 -2.68 -17.27
CA GLY A 244 14.53 -3.86 -17.75
C GLY A 244 13.34 -4.25 -16.87
N ILE A 245 12.84 -3.32 -16.04
CA ILE A 245 11.82 -3.57 -15.03
C ILE A 245 10.49 -2.96 -15.47
N ALA A 246 9.46 -3.80 -15.62
CA ALA A 246 8.10 -3.34 -15.86
C ALA A 246 7.45 -2.89 -14.54
N LEU A 247 6.93 -1.65 -14.51
CA LEU A 247 6.13 -1.16 -13.40
C LEU A 247 4.64 -1.45 -13.64
N GLU A 248 3.96 -1.94 -12.61
CA GLU A 248 2.51 -2.17 -12.63
C GLU A 248 1.78 -1.04 -11.89
N ILE A 249 0.72 -0.50 -12.47
CA ILE A 249 -0.13 0.52 -11.82
C ILE A 249 -0.87 -0.12 -10.63
N GLU A 250 -0.84 0.53 -9.47
CA GLU A 250 -1.53 0.09 -8.25
C GLU A 250 -3.03 0.50 -8.22
N PRO A 251 -3.39 1.78 -8.54
CA PRO A 251 -4.78 2.19 -8.63
C PRO A 251 -5.58 1.42 -9.69
N ARG A 252 -6.87 1.21 -9.44
CA ARG A 252 -7.79 0.68 -10.45
C ARG A 252 -8.08 1.75 -11.50
N VAL A 253 -8.02 1.35 -12.76
CA VAL A 253 -8.38 2.18 -13.90
C VAL A 253 -9.73 1.71 -14.45
N TYR A 254 -10.67 2.64 -14.62
CA TYR A 254 -11.99 2.40 -15.22
C TYR A 254 -12.19 3.36 -16.39
N GLY A 255 -12.77 2.87 -17.49
CA GLY A 255 -13.16 3.71 -18.64
C GLY A 255 -12.01 4.33 -19.42
N ALA A 256 -10.82 3.71 -19.38
CA ALA A 256 -9.69 4.08 -20.24
C ALA A 256 -9.89 3.61 -21.68
#